data_AF-A0A5C6T3E1-F1
#
_entry.id   AF-A0A5C6T3E1-F1
#
_cell.length_a   1.000
_cell.length_b   1.000
_cell.length_c   1.000
_cell.angle_alpha   90.00
_cell.angle_beta   90.00
_cell.angle_gamma   90.00
#
_symmetry.space_group_name_H-M   'P 1'
#
loop_
_entity.id
_entity.type
_entity.pdbx_description
1 polymer ?
#
loop_
_entity_poly.entity_id
_entity_poly.type
_entity_poly.pdbx_seq_one_letter_code
_entity_poly.pdbx_strand_id
1 'polypeptide(L)'
;MHSPERHSVQYSSRKELFNAGKYLTAPESVGPYGQMTFTAYNDVSGTSTGLSFWAHLDESHRFHFAIGLDAPLMGGFKAGVVESDSAKTGLEIATRQGNSITSENRYKGNDNDGSDQVIEFHVATYPGMEMKVVITQLIVDSNNE
;
A
#
# COMPACT_ATOMS: atom_id res chain seq x y z
N MET A 1 -25.69 10.19 -20.65
CA MET A 1 -25.41 10.54 -19.26
C MET A 1 -25.01 9.25 -18.57
N HIS A 2 -23.72 8.97 -18.50
CA HIS A 2 -23.19 7.70 -17.97
C HIS A 2 -22.86 7.94 -16.50
N SER A 3 -23.60 7.29 -15.61
CA SER A 3 -23.30 7.29 -14.18
C SER A 3 -22.04 6.45 -13.98
N PRO A 4 -20.97 6.96 -13.32
CA PRO A 4 -19.86 6.09 -12.94
C PRO A 4 -20.36 5.10 -11.89
N GLU A 5 -19.96 3.84 -12.05
CA GLU A 5 -20.23 2.77 -11.09
C GLU A 5 -19.57 3.08 -9.75
N ARG A 6 -20.20 2.59 -8.67
CA ARG A 6 -19.75 2.71 -7.28
C ARG A 6 -18.25 2.42 -7.16
N HIS A 7 -17.47 3.40 -6.72
CA HIS A 7 -16.02 3.30 -6.61
C HIS A 7 -15.61 2.30 -5.51
N SER A 8 -15.48 1.03 -5.89
CA SER A 8 -14.83 0.01 -5.09
C SER A 8 -13.32 0.09 -5.32
N VAL A 9 -12.57 0.74 -4.43
CA VAL A 9 -11.10 0.75 -4.51
C VAL A 9 -10.57 -0.67 -4.33
N GLN A 10 -9.91 -1.19 -5.38
CA GLN A 10 -9.22 -2.47 -5.36
C GLN A 10 -7.71 -2.24 -5.31
N TYR A 11 -7.01 -3.04 -4.51
CA TYR A 11 -5.55 -2.99 -4.41
C TYR A 11 -4.95 -4.24 -5.05
N SER A 12 -3.87 -4.07 -5.83
CA SER A 12 -3.13 -5.18 -6.45
C SER A 12 -1.63 -4.93 -6.42
N SER A 13 -0.83 -5.99 -6.28
CA SER A 13 0.63 -5.94 -6.49
C SER A 13 0.95 -5.89 -7.98
N ARG A 14 2.05 -5.21 -8.35
CA ARG A 14 2.49 -5.07 -9.75
C ARG A 14 3.92 -5.56 -9.97
N LYS A 15 4.87 -5.07 -9.17
CA LYS A 15 6.28 -5.45 -9.26
C LYS A 15 6.76 -5.90 -7.89
N GLU A 16 7.60 -6.91 -7.91
CA GLU A 16 8.10 -7.56 -6.72
C GLU A 16 9.61 -7.64 -6.84
N LEU A 17 10.32 -7.28 -5.77
CA LEU A 17 11.76 -7.42 -5.68
C LEU A 17 12.08 -8.18 -4.41
N PHE A 18 12.77 -9.30 -4.53
CA PHE A 18 13.40 -9.96 -3.40
C PHE A 18 14.88 -9.64 -3.40
N ASN A 19 15.35 -9.06 -2.30
CA ASN A 19 16.77 -9.01 -2.00
C ASN A 19 17.20 -10.31 -1.28
N ALA A 20 16.29 -10.90 -0.51
CA ALA A 20 16.45 -12.22 0.09
C ALA A 20 15.09 -12.89 0.35
N GLY A 21 15.01 -14.21 0.12
CA GLY A 21 13.79 -15.00 0.32
C GLY A 21 12.91 -15.13 -0.92
N LYS A 22 11.71 -15.69 -0.71
CA LYS A 22 10.66 -15.90 -1.73
C LYS A 22 9.29 -15.95 -1.05
N TYR A 23 8.22 -15.89 -1.82
CA TYR A 23 6.88 -16.12 -1.28
C TYR A 23 6.67 -17.59 -0.92
N LEU A 24 6.08 -17.79 0.27
CA LEU A 24 5.29 -18.98 0.57
C LEU A 24 3.84 -18.76 0.11
N THR A 25 3.32 -17.56 0.35
CA THR A 25 2.01 -17.10 -0.13
C THR A 25 2.20 -15.71 -0.70
N ALA A 26 1.90 -15.51 -1.98
CA ALA A 26 2.05 -14.24 -2.67
C ALA A 26 0.89 -13.28 -2.35
N PRO A 27 1.09 -11.95 -2.45
CA PRO A 27 0.00 -10.99 -2.35
C PRO A 27 -1.01 -11.18 -3.48
N GLU A 28 -2.29 -11.09 -3.14
CA GLU A 28 -3.41 -11.14 -4.09
C GLU A 28 -4.15 -9.81 -4.13
N SER A 29 -5.01 -9.63 -5.13
CA SER A 29 -5.84 -8.42 -5.17
C SER A 29 -6.91 -8.46 -4.10
N VAL A 30 -7.15 -7.33 -3.44
CA VAL A 30 -8.18 -7.20 -2.41
C VAL A 30 -9.14 -6.06 -2.74
N GLY A 31 -10.43 -6.31 -2.51
CA GLY A 31 -11.48 -5.30 -2.66
C GLY A 31 -11.55 -4.31 -1.51
N PRO A 32 -12.53 -3.38 -1.54
CA PRO A 32 -12.73 -2.39 -0.49
C PRO A 32 -12.94 -3.05 0.86
N TYR A 33 -12.33 -2.47 1.90
CA TYR A 33 -12.40 -2.97 3.28
C TYR A 33 -11.96 -4.42 3.47
N GLY A 34 -11.35 -5.03 2.45
CA GLY A 34 -10.78 -6.37 2.55
C GLY A 34 -9.40 -6.34 3.18
N GLN A 35 -9.00 -7.48 3.70
CA GLN A 35 -7.65 -7.71 4.21
C GLN A 35 -6.90 -8.64 3.27
N MET A 36 -5.67 -8.25 2.92
CA MET A 36 -4.71 -9.11 2.24
C MET A 36 -3.70 -9.62 3.26
N THR A 37 -3.33 -10.89 3.17
CA THR A 37 -2.22 -11.46 3.95
C THR A 37 -1.35 -12.29 3.02
N PHE A 38 -0.05 -12.06 3.09
CA PHE A 38 0.94 -12.78 2.30
C PHE A 38 2.12 -13.12 3.20
N THR A 39 2.94 -14.07 2.77
CA THR A 39 4.07 -14.58 3.57
C THR A 39 5.27 -14.75 2.67
N ALA A 40 6.34 -14.05 3.02
CA ALA A 40 7.66 -14.26 2.46
C ALA A 40 8.53 -15.02 3.48
N TYR A 41 9.41 -15.89 2.99
CA TYR A 41 10.28 -16.69 3.83
C TYR A 41 11.64 -16.96 3.17
N ASN A 42 12.59 -17.37 4.00
CA ASN A 42 13.92 -17.80 3.62
C ASN A 42 14.42 -18.86 4.63
N ASP A 43 15.00 -19.95 4.13
CA ASP A 43 15.44 -21.09 4.96
C ASP A 43 16.80 -20.84 5.66
N VAL A 44 17.60 -19.89 5.16
CA VAL A 44 19.02 -19.77 5.53
C VAL A 44 19.35 -18.41 6.16
N SER A 45 18.65 -17.35 5.77
CA SER A 45 18.95 -15.98 6.21
C SER A 45 17.68 -15.16 6.44
N GLY A 46 17.84 -13.85 6.65
CA GLY A 46 16.72 -12.93 6.71
C GLY A 46 15.92 -12.89 5.40
N THR A 47 14.72 -12.33 5.47
CA THR A 47 13.84 -12.12 4.31
C THR A 47 13.67 -10.63 4.10
N SER A 48 13.94 -10.15 2.88
CA SER A 48 13.84 -8.73 2.56
C SER A 48 13.21 -8.57 1.17
N THR A 49 12.08 -7.89 1.11
CA THR A 49 11.32 -7.68 -0.12
C THR A 49 10.80 -6.26 -0.26
N GLY A 50 10.79 -5.79 -1.49
CA GLY A 50 10.08 -4.60 -1.92
C GLY A 50 8.90 -4.98 -2.80
N LEU A 51 7.80 -4.26 -2.64
CA LEU A 51 6.55 -4.50 -3.36
C LEU A 51 5.98 -3.17 -3.84
N SER A 52 5.54 -3.10 -5.09
CA SER A 52 4.70 -1.98 -5.54
C SER A 52 3.27 -2.39 -5.77
N PHE A 53 2.37 -1.51 -5.33
CA PHE A 53 0.93 -1.65 -5.39
C PHE A 53 0.32 -0.51 -6.19
N TRP A 54 -0.89 -0.74 -6.66
CA TRP A 54 -1.80 0.33 -7.06
C TRP A 54 -3.15 0.18 -6.37
N ALA A 55 -3.84 1.29 -6.21
CA ALA A 55 -5.26 1.35 -5.92
C ALA A 55 -5.99 1.72 -7.21
N HIS A 56 -6.91 0.89 -7.68
CA HIS A 56 -7.76 1.19 -8.82
C HIS A 56 -8.90 2.12 -8.39
N LEU A 57 -8.95 3.33 -8.94
CA LEU A 57 -9.97 4.34 -8.61
C LEU A 57 -11.06 4.40 -9.69
N ASP A 58 -10.62 4.43 -10.94
CA ASP A 58 -11.43 4.28 -12.15
C ASP A 58 -10.56 3.79 -13.33
N GLU A 59 -11.12 3.77 -14.54
CA GLU A 59 -10.44 3.30 -15.76
C GLU A 59 -9.11 4.03 -16.05
N SER A 60 -8.99 5.28 -15.63
CA SER A 60 -7.88 6.18 -15.95
C SER A 60 -7.02 6.59 -14.76
N HIS A 61 -7.55 6.52 -13.53
CA HIS A 61 -6.88 7.00 -12.32
C HIS A 61 -6.45 5.86 -11.41
N ARG A 62 -5.20 5.96 -10.94
CA ARG A 62 -4.56 5.00 -10.03
C ARG A 62 -3.73 5.75 -9.00
N PHE A 63 -3.80 5.30 -7.76
CA PHE A 63 -2.86 5.70 -6.72
C PHE A 63 -1.78 4.62 -6.57
N HIS A 64 -0.50 5.01 -6.64
CA HIS A 64 0.63 4.08 -6.60
C HIS A 64 1.39 4.21 -5.28
N PHE A 65 1.70 3.10 -4.64
CA PHE A 65 2.60 3.10 -3.49
C PHE A 65 3.48 1.86 -3.50
N ALA A 66 4.69 1.99 -2.96
CA ALA A 66 5.60 0.89 -2.76
C ALA A 66 5.89 0.72 -1.29
N ILE A 67 6.00 -0.53 -0.86
CA ILE A 67 6.39 -0.90 0.51
C ILE A 67 7.70 -1.67 0.50
N GLY A 68 8.44 -1.55 1.59
CA GLY A 68 9.59 -2.38 1.91
C GLY A 68 9.35 -3.14 3.19
N LEU A 69 9.70 -4.42 3.20
CA LEU A 69 9.60 -5.31 4.35
C LEU A 69 10.94 -6.02 4.52
N ASP A 70 11.58 -5.83 5.68
CA ASP A 70 12.91 -6.39 5.97
C ASP A 70 12.92 -7.06 7.34
N ALA A 71 13.03 -8.39 7.32
CA ALA A 71 13.16 -9.27 8.48
C ALA A 71 14.57 -9.88 8.47
N PRO A 72 15.60 -9.12 8.89
CA PRO A 72 16.98 -9.60 8.87
C PRO A 72 17.20 -10.70 9.93
N LEU A 73 18.18 -11.58 9.69
CA LEU A 73 18.58 -12.62 10.65
C LEU A 73 19.04 -12.03 12.00
N MET A 74 19.72 -10.88 11.95
CA MET A 74 20.16 -10.13 13.11
C MET A 74 19.78 -8.66 12.95
N GLY A 75 19.32 -8.05 14.04
CA GLY A 75 18.80 -6.69 14.06
C GLY A 75 17.32 -6.64 14.42
N GLY A 76 16.64 -5.58 14.00
CA GLY A 76 15.20 -5.43 14.19
C GLY A 76 14.48 -5.40 12.84
N PHE A 77 13.22 -5.84 12.83
CA PHE A 77 12.31 -5.74 11.70
C PHE A 77 12.22 -4.30 11.21
N LYS A 78 12.11 -4.13 9.89
CA LYS A 78 11.87 -2.83 9.27
C LYS A 78 10.71 -2.93 8.30
N ALA A 79 10.01 -1.82 8.21
CA ALA A 79 8.97 -1.61 7.21
C ALA A 79 9.08 -0.18 6.69
N GLY A 80 8.59 0.06 5.49
CA GLY A 80 8.48 1.41 4.95
C GLY A 80 7.49 1.49 3.82
N VAL A 81 7.00 2.69 3.55
CA VAL A 81 6.11 3.02 2.43
C VAL A 81 6.52 4.35 1.79
N VAL A 82 6.32 4.44 0.48
CA VAL A 82 6.54 5.63 -0.34
C VAL A 82 5.53 5.66 -1.50
N GLU A 83 5.09 6.85 -1.92
CA GLU A 83 4.31 7.01 -3.15
C GLU A 83 5.25 6.76 -4.35
N SER A 84 5.14 5.59 -4.97
CA SER A 84 6.03 5.13 -6.04
C SER A 84 5.51 3.84 -6.68
N ASP A 85 5.88 3.57 -7.92
CA ASP A 85 5.66 2.28 -8.58
C ASP A 85 6.89 1.34 -8.51
N SER A 86 7.94 1.76 -7.80
CA SER A 86 9.23 1.08 -7.67
C SER A 86 9.32 0.23 -6.40
N ALA A 87 9.22 -1.09 -6.56
CA ALA A 87 9.46 -2.06 -5.49
C ALA A 87 10.83 -1.85 -4.80
N LYS A 88 11.87 -1.52 -5.58
CA LYS A 88 13.22 -1.24 -5.06
C LYS A 88 13.21 -0.05 -4.09
N THR A 89 12.58 1.06 -4.49
CA THR A 89 12.50 2.25 -3.67
C THR A 89 11.74 1.97 -2.37
N GLY A 90 10.67 1.17 -2.44
CA GLY A 90 9.96 0.67 -1.26
C GLY A 90 10.87 -0.03 -0.26
N LEU A 91 11.75 -0.93 -0.72
CA LEU A 91 12.71 -1.60 0.16
C LEU A 91 13.75 -0.63 0.76
N GLU A 92 14.23 0.33 -0.02
CA GLU A 92 15.27 1.29 0.41
C GLU A 92 14.80 2.25 1.52
N ILE A 93 13.50 2.58 1.58
CA ILE A 93 12.91 3.44 2.63
C ILE A 93 12.61 2.67 3.93
N ALA A 94 12.74 1.34 3.98
CA ALA A 94 12.34 0.59 5.16
C ALA A 94 13.16 0.96 6.41
N THR A 95 12.48 1.35 7.50
CA THR A 95 13.10 1.73 8.78
C THR A 95 12.58 0.88 9.94
N ARG A 96 13.29 0.88 11.07
CA ARG A 96 12.88 0.13 12.27
C ARG A 96 11.63 0.69 12.95
N GLN A 97 11.29 1.95 12.65
CA GLN A 97 10.12 2.62 13.20
C GLN A 97 8.90 2.48 12.27
N GLY A 98 9.11 2.06 11.03
CA GLY A 98 8.13 2.26 9.98
C GLY A 98 8.07 3.72 9.56
N ASN A 99 7.13 4.02 8.68
CA ASN A 99 6.75 5.39 8.34
C ASN A 99 5.33 5.39 7.77
N SER A 100 4.84 6.59 7.49
CA SER A 100 3.58 6.83 6.81
C SER A 100 3.72 7.88 5.73
N ILE A 101 2.83 7.82 4.75
CA ILE A 101 2.65 8.83 3.70
C ILE A 101 1.19 9.25 3.63
N THR A 102 0.96 10.44 3.11
CA THR A 102 -0.34 10.86 2.57
C THR A 102 -0.14 11.08 1.07
N SER A 103 -1.11 10.69 0.25
CA SER A 103 -1.03 10.84 -1.20
C SER A 103 -0.78 12.30 -1.60
N GLU A 104 0.11 12.53 -2.56
CA GLU A 104 0.41 13.86 -3.10
C GLU A 104 -0.82 14.46 -3.81
N ASN A 105 -1.63 13.59 -4.41
CA ASN A 105 -2.84 13.97 -5.11
C ASN A 105 -4.09 13.73 -4.27
N ARG A 106 -5.10 14.56 -4.53
CA ARG A 106 -6.48 14.39 -4.06
C ARG A 106 -7.32 13.74 -5.14
N TYR A 107 -8.28 12.93 -4.73
CA TYR A 107 -9.14 12.18 -5.65
C TYR A 107 -10.60 12.53 -5.37
N LYS A 108 -11.35 12.87 -6.42
CA LYS A 108 -12.78 13.15 -6.31
C LYS A 108 -13.58 11.89 -6.61
N GLY A 109 -14.59 11.61 -5.79
CA GLY A 109 -15.54 10.53 -6.00
C GLY A 109 -16.90 10.89 -5.40
N ASN A 110 -17.83 9.93 -5.38
CA ASN A 110 -19.13 10.10 -4.73
C ASN A 110 -19.23 9.15 -3.53
N ASP A 111 -19.82 9.61 -2.44
CA ASP A 111 -20.17 8.74 -1.31
C ASP A 111 -21.41 7.87 -1.60
N ASN A 112 -21.82 7.10 -0.59
CA ASN A 112 -22.98 6.20 -0.68
C ASN A 112 -24.30 6.94 -0.96
N ASP A 113 -24.36 8.24 -0.64
CA ASP A 113 -25.53 9.09 -0.84
C ASP A 113 -25.47 9.83 -2.19
N GLY A 114 -24.41 9.59 -2.98
CA GLY A 114 -24.17 10.24 -4.27
C GLY A 114 -23.58 11.64 -4.15
N SER A 115 -23.21 12.09 -2.94
CA SER A 115 -22.62 13.41 -2.75
C SER A 115 -21.14 13.40 -3.15
N ASP A 116 -20.69 14.48 -3.77
CA ASP A 116 -19.29 14.65 -4.14
C ASP A 116 -18.41 14.67 -2.88
N GLN A 117 -17.38 13.85 -2.86
CA GLN A 117 -16.35 13.79 -1.83
C GLN A 117 -14.97 13.92 -2.46
N VAL A 118 -14.05 14.51 -1.70
CA VAL A 118 -12.62 14.53 -2.03
C VAL A 118 -11.91 13.69 -0.99
N ILE A 119 -11.05 12.77 -1.45
CA ILE A 119 -10.28 11.90 -0.58
C ILE A 119 -8.77 12.01 -0.81
N GLU A 120 -8.02 11.70 0.23
CA GLU A 120 -6.58 11.41 0.19
C GLU A 120 -6.35 9.99 0.74
N PHE A 121 -5.31 9.31 0.26
CA PHE A 121 -4.88 8.03 0.83
C PHE A 121 -3.79 8.26 1.86
N HIS A 122 -4.03 7.84 3.10
CA HIS A 122 -2.99 7.71 4.09
C HIS A 122 -2.54 6.26 4.20
N VAL A 123 -1.25 6.01 4.04
CA VAL A 123 -0.67 4.67 4.14
C VAL A 123 0.37 4.65 5.23
N ALA A 124 0.24 3.73 6.18
CA ALA A 124 1.16 3.57 7.30
C ALA A 124 1.71 2.14 7.35
N THR A 125 2.98 2.01 7.71
CA THR A 125 3.66 0.73 7.87
C THR A 125 4.16 0.54 9.29
N TYR A 126 3.99 -0.66 9.81
CA TYR A 126 4.35 -1.04 11.16
C TYR A 126 5.25 -2.27 11.12
N PRO A 127 6.54 -2.14 11.47
CA PRO A 127 7.45 -3.28 11.56
C PRO A 127 7.08 -4.20 12.73
N GLY A 128 7.37 -5.49 12.58
CA GLY A 128 7.13 -6.50 13.61
C GLY A 128 7.33 -7.90 13.07
N MET A 129 7.19 -8.92 13.94
CA MET A 129 7.12 -10.32 13.49
C MET A 129 5.97 -10.52 12.50
N GLU A 130 4.84 -9.87 12.78
CA GLU A 130 3.79 -9.60 11.80
C GLU A 130 3.89 -8.15 11.39
N MET A 131 4.36 -7.91 10.16
CA MET A 131 4.39 -6.56 9.59
C MET A 131 3.00 -6.17 9.11
N LYS A 132 2.59 -4.92 9.38
CA LYS A 132 1.28 -4.41 8.98
C LYS A 132 1.43 -3.22 8.05
N VAL A 133 0.58 -3.18 7.03
CA VAL A 133 0.37 -2.03 6.18
C VAL A 133 -1.09 -1.64 6.30
N VAL A 134 -1.36 -0.41 6.69
CA VAL A 134 -2.71 0.12 6.89
C VAL A 134 -2.93 1.21 5.85
N ILE A 135 -4.02 1.11 5.10
CA ILE A 135 -4.44 2.10 4.12
C ILE A 135 -5.76 2.69 4.58
N THR A 136 -5.79 4.00 4.77
CA THR A 136 -6.96 4.75 5.21
C THR A 136 -7.33 5.75 4.12
N GLN A 137 -8.61 5.77 3.72
CA GLN A 137 -9.17 6.84 2.91
C GLN A 137 -9.61 7.98 3.85
N LEU A 138 -9.03 9.16 3.70
CA LEU A 138 -9.37 10.34 4.48
C LEU A 138 -10.26 11.25 3.64
N ILE A 139 -11.44 11.60 4.15
CA ILE A 139 -12.28 12.63 3.54
C ILE A 139 -11.66 13.99 3.84
N VAL A 140 -11.51 14.81 2.81
CA VAL A 140 -10.95 16.16 2.91
C VAL A 140 -12.10 17.16 2.79
N ASP A 141 -12.40 17.85 3.90
CA ASP A 141 -13.39 18.93 3.88
C ASP A 141 -12.90 20.05 2.96
N SER A 142 -13.76 20.48 2.03
CA SER A 142 -13.47 21.56 1.08
C SER A 142 -13.40 22.96 1.72
N ASN A 143 -13.42 23.06 3.05
CA ASN A 143 -13.57 24.31 3.80
C ASN A 143 -12.24 24.95 4.26
N ASN A 144 -11.09 24.45 3.80
CA ASN A 144 -9.79 25.10 4.02
C ASN A 144 -9.14 25.47 2.67
N GLU A 145 -9.64 26.55 2.07
CA GLU A 145 -8.85 27.47 1.24
C GLU A 145 -8.96 28.88 1.82
#